data_AF-A0A5D2BLB0-F1
#
_entry.id   AF-A0A5D2BLB0-F1
#
_cell.length_a   1.000
_cell.length_b   1.000
_cell.length_c   1.000
_cell.angle_alpha   90.00
_cell.angle_beta   90.00
_cell.angle_gamma   90.00
#
_symmetry.space_group_name_H-M   'P 1'
#
loop_
_entity.id
_entity.type
_entity.pdbx_description
1 polymer ?
#
loop_
_entity_poly.entity_id
_entity_poly.type
_entity_poly.pdbx_seq_one_letter_code
_entity_poly.pdbx_strand_id
1 'polypeptide(L)'
;MLNTIRWVTFYWYWKHITLWEGNISQFKESSTYLMGWLKDYLWLNSLQLINGYNPFGLNSLSVWALMFLFRHLVWATGFMFLISWHRDKPVALSIVQARLVGLAHFSVGYIFTYAAFLIASTSGKFG
;
A
#
# COMPACT_ATOMS: atom_id res chain seq x y z
N MET A 1 3.23 12.83 9.79
CA MET A 1 2.41 13.36 8.68
C MET A 1 1.79 12.26 7.83
N LEU A 2 2.59 11.40 7.16
CA LEU A 2 2.06 10.35 6.25
C LEU A 2 1.06 9.39 6.91
N ASN A 3 1.30 9.00 8.17
CA ASN A 3 0.37 8.14 8.90
C ASN A 3 -1.00 8.81 9.04
N THR A 4 -1.07 10.06 9.53
CA THR A 4 -2.34 10.79 9.69
C THR A 4 -3.11 10.90 8.38
N ILE A 5 -2.41 11.21 7.28
CA ILE A 5 -3.02 11.26 5.94
C ILE A 5 -3.57 9.88 5.56
N ARG A 6 -2.88 8.78 5.91
CA ARG A 6 -3.38 7.40 5.72
C ARG A 6 -4.75 7.17 6.28
N TRP A 7 -4.93 7.54 7.54
CA TRP A 7 -6.15 7.25 8.27
C TRP A 7 -7.33 7.96 7.60
N VAL A 8 -7.11 9.22 7.20
CA VAL A 8 -8.12 10.00 6.49
C VAL A 8 -8.42 9.41 5.12
N THR A 9 -7.41 9.06 4.32
CA THR A 9 -7.63 8.52 2.97
C THR A 9 -8.23 7.11 3.01
N PHE A 10 -7.85 6.27 3.97
CA PHE A 10 -8.44 4.94 4.16
C PHE A 10 -9.91 5.03 4.57
N TYR A 11 -10.22 5.93 5.51
CA TYR A 11 -11.59 6.19 5.91
C TYR A 11 -12.44 6.66 4.73
N TRP A 12 -11.94 7.66 4.00
CA TRP A 12 -12.64 8.19 2.84
C TRP A 12 -12.90 7.10 1.80
N TYR A 13 -11.86 6.34 1.45
CA TYR A 13 -11.97 5.32 0.41
C TYR A 13 -12.94 4.20 0.79
N TRP A 14 -12.85 3.64 2.00
CA TRP A 14 -13.74 2.55 2.41
C TRP A 14 -15.21 2.99 2.49
N LYS A 15 -15.45 4.21 2.97
CA LYS A 15 -16.80 4.78 3.02
C LYS A 15 -17.39 4.94 1.62
N HIS A 16 -16.61 5.44 0.66
CA HIS A 16 -17.09 5.64 -0.71
C HIS A 16 -17.28 4.33 -1.47
N ILE A 17 -16.42 3.33 -1.29
CA ILE A 17 -16.57 2.06 -1.97
C ILE A 17 -17.85 1.33 -1.53
N THR A 18 -18.14 1.33 -0.23
CA THR A 18 -19.35 0.69 0.32
C THR A 18 -20.63 1.45 -0.05
N LEU A 19 -20.54 2.77 -0.25
CA LEU A 19 -21.61 3.58 -0.83
C LEU A 19 -21.87 3.20 -2.30
N TRP A 20 -20.82 3.06 -3.12
CA TRP A 20 -20.95 2.73 -4.54
C TRP A 20 -21.40 1.29 -4.79
N GLU A 21 -21.04 0.36 -3.91
CA GLU A 21 -21.53 -1.03 -3.94
C GLU A 21 -22.98 -1.16 -3.43
N GLY A 22 -23.56 -0.10 -2.86
CA GLY A 22 -24.90 -0.13 -2.25
C GLY A 22 -24.96 -0.86 -0.89
N ASN A 23 -23.82 -1.32 -0.35
CA ASN A 23 -23.73 -2.05 0.92
C ASN A 23 -23.14 -1.18 2.04
N ILE A 24 -23.88 -0.14 2.43
CA ILE A 24 -23.46 0.81 3.47
C ILE A 24 -23.43 0.15 4.87
N SER A 25 -24.19 -0.93 5.08
CA SER A 25 -24.23 -1.65 6.36
C SER A 25 -22.86 -2.20 6.73
N GLN A 26 -22.12 -2.71 5.75
CA GLN A 26 -20.77 -3.24 5.95
C GLN A 26 -19.83 -2.22 6.60
N PHE A 27 -19.85 -0.97 6.14
CA PHE A 27 -19.02 0.07 6.74
C PHE A 27 -19.49 0.43 8.15
N LYS A 28 -20.80 0.54 8.37
CA LYS A 28 -21.37 0.91 9.67
C LYS A 28 -21.05 -0.12 10.75
N GLU A 29 -21.07 -1.40 10.41
CA GLU A 29 -20.85 -2.50 11.35
C GLU A 29 -19.35 -2.79 11.54
N SER A 30 -18.58 -2.93 10.47
CA SER A 30 -17.17 -3.36 10.54
C SER A 30 -16.18 -2.23 10.83
N SER A 31 -16.52 -0.95 10.67
CA SER A 31 -15.56 0.14 10.91
C SER A 31 -15.28 0.42 12.39
N THR A 32 -16.08 -0.12 13.30
CA THR A 32 -15.99 0.12 14.75
C THR A 32 -14.83 -0.61 15.42
N TYR A 33 -14.26 -1.64 14.78
CA TYR A 33 -13.16 -2.44 15.30
C TYR A 33 -12.08 -2.68 14.24
N LEU A 34 -10.80 -2.72 14.66
CA LEU A 34 -9.64 -2.80 13.75
C LEU A 34 -9.65 -4.04 12.84
N MET A 35 -10.20 -5.17 13.31
CA MET A 35 -10.28 -6.38 12.49
C MET A 35 -11.15 -6.18 11.24
N GLY A 36 -12.20 -5.35 11.31
CA GLY A 36 -13.02 -5.03 10.15
C GLY A 36 -12.24 -4.25 9.09
N TRP A 37 -11.38 -3.31 9.52
CA TRP A 37 -10.47 -2.60 8.61
C TRP A 37 -9.45 -3.54 7.93
N LEU A 38 -8.99 -4.57 8.62
CA LEU A 38 -8.05 -5.53 8.06
C LEU A 38 -8.73 -6.50 7.08
N LYS A 39 -9.83 -7.11 7.51
CA LYS A 39 -10.52 -8.17 6.77
C LYS A 39 -11.41 -7.62 5.65
N ASP A 40 -12.30 -6.69 5.99
CA ASP A 40 -13.37 -6.26 5.09
C ASP A 40 -12.96 -5.10 4.18
N TYR A 41 -11.92 -4.35 4.59
CA TYR A 41 -11.35 -3.30 3.77
C TYR A 41 -10.06 -3.72 3.08
N LEU A 42 -8.96 -3.95 3.80
CA LEU A 42 -7.67 -4.21 3.15
C LEU A 42 -7.64 -5.54 2.40
N TRP A 43 -8.06 -6.63 3.05
CA TRP A 43 -7.99 -7.97 2.46
C TRP A 43 -9.01 -8.13 1.33
N LEU A 44 -10.30 -7.88 1.58
CA LEU A 44 -11.36 -8.05 0.58
C LEU A 44 -11.13 -7.21 -0.69
N ASN A 45 -10.71 -5.95 -0.57
CA ASN A 45 -10.48 -5.09 -1.73
C ASN A 45 -9.14 -5.35 -2.43
N SER A 46 -8.22 -6.11 -1.82
CA SER A 46 -6.96 -6.50 -2.47
C SER A 46 -7.13 -7.62 -3.51
N LEU A 47 -8.26 -8.32 -3.53
CA LEU A 47 -8.48 -9.51 -4.37
C LEU A 47 -8.32 -9.23 -5.87
N GLN A 48 -8.86 -8.11 -6.37
CA GLN A 48 -8.73 -7.72 -7.77
C GLN A 48 -7.30 -7.31 -8.14
N LEU A 49 -6.60 -6.66 -7.19
CA LEU A 49 -5.20 -6.24 -7.36
C LEU A 49 -4.28 -7.46 -7.47
N ILE A 50 -4.37 -8.41 -6.54
CA ILE A 50 -3.44 -9.56 -6.50
C ILE A 50 -3.69 -10.55 -7.64
N ASN A 51 -4.92 -10.60 -8.17
CA ASN A 51 -5.26 -11.41 -9.33
C ASN A 51 -5.04 -10.69 -10.66
N GLY A 52 -4.34 -9.56 -10.67
CA GLY A 52 -3.97 -8.84 -11.90
C GLY A 52 -3.14 -9.68 -12.87
N TYR A 53 -2.35 -10.60 -12.33
CA TYR A 53 -1.68 -11.66 -13.06
C TYR A 53 -1.78 -12.96 -12.26
N ASN A 54 -2.06 -14.08 -12.92
CA ASN A 54 -2.15 -15.40 -12.30
C ASN A 54 -1.61 -16.47 -13.26
N PRO A 55 -1.46 -17.74 -12.82
CA PRO A 55 -0.96 -18.81 -13.69
C PRO A 55 -1.83 -19.08 -14.93
N PHE A 56 -3.06 -18.56 -14.97
CA PHE A 56 -4.02 -18.77 -16.05
C PHE A 56 -4.06 -17.61 -17.06
N GLY A 57 -3.42 -16.46 -16.77
CA GLY A 57 -3.39 -15.31 -17.67
C GLY A 57 -3.08 -13.97 -17.01
N LEU A 58 -3.11 -12.91 -17.83
CA LEU A 58 -2.86 -11.52 -17.43
C LEU A 58 -4.10 -10.67 -17.75
N ASN A 59 -4.41 -9.69 -16.91
CA ASN A 59 -5.41 -8.66 -17.20
C ASN A 59 -4.80 -7.24 -17.19
N SER A 60 -5.61 -6.23 -17.45
CA SER A 60 -5.20 -4.81 -17.45
C SER A 60 -4.72 -4.29 -16.09
N LEU A 61 -4.97 -5.02 -14.99
CA LEU A 61 -4.53 -4.69 -13.63
C LEU A 61 -3.14 -5.26 -13.30
N SER A 62 -2.56 -6.08 -14.17
CA SER A 62 -1.23 -6.70 -13.98
C SER A 62 -0.11 -5.69 -13.66
N VAL A 63 -0.13 -4.51 -14.27
CA VAL A 63 0.84 -3.43 -14.00
C VAL A 63 0.72 -2.93 -12.56
N TRP A 64 -0.49 -2.80 -12.04
CA TRP A 64 -0.72 -2.36 -10.66
C TRP A 64 -0.32 -3.43 -9.65
N ALA A 65 -0.56 -4.70 -9.96
CA ALA A 65 -0.10 -5.82 -9.15
C ALA A 65 1.44 -5.83 -9.05
N LEU A 66 2.15 -5.66 -10.17
CA LEU A 66 3.61 -5.59 -10.19
C LEU A 66 4.13 -4.37 -9.42
N MET A 67 3.52 -3.19 -9.61
CA MET A 67 3.90 -1.98 -8.87
C MET A 67 3.69 -2.14 -7.36
N PHE A 68 2.64 -2.86 -6.95
CA PHE A 68 2.38 -3.19 -5.55
C PHE A 68 3.48 -4.08 -4.94
N LEU A 69 3.91 -5.13 -5.64
CA LEU A 69 4.98 -6.03 -5.18
C LEU A 69 6.37 -5.40 -5.20
N PHE A 70 6.73 -4.76 -6.32
CA PHE A 70 8.03 -4.10 -6.48
C PHE A 70 8.30 -3.10 -5.35
N ARG A 71 7.26 -2.40 -4.91
CA ARG A 71 7.39 -1.44 -3.82
C ARG A 71 7.50 -2.09 -2.44
N HIS A 72 6.88 -3.26 -2.19
CA HIS A 72 7.15 -4.00 -0.94
C HIS A 72 8.60 -4.46 -0.87
N LEU A 73 9.20 -4.81 -2.02
CA LEU A 73 10.63 -5.10 -2.11
C LEU A 73 11.47 -3.87 -1.76
N VAL A 74 11.22 -2.71 -2.40
CA VAL A 74 11.96 -1.46 -2.10
C VAL A 74 11.82 -1.05 -0.63
N TRP A 75 10.63 -1.22 -0.04
CA TRP A 75 10.40 -0.97 1.39
C TRP A 75 11.26 -1.89 2.26
N ALA A 76 11.32 -3.19 1.95
CA ALA A 76 12.18 -4.15 2.66
C ALA A 76 13.67 -3.82 2.51
N THR A 77 14.12 -3.45 1.30
CA THR A 77 15.51 -3.02 1.04
C THR A 77 15.88 -1.76 1.83
N GLY A 78 14.93 -0.84 2.02
CA GLY A 78 15.11 0.34 2.87
C GLY A 78 15.44 0.01 4.34
N PHE A 79 14.92 -1.09 4.90
CA PHE A 79 15.28 -1.52 6.26
C PHE A 79 16.70 -2.04 6.37
N MET A 80 17.24 -2.63 5.31
CA MET A 80 18.62 -3.16 5.32
C MET A 80 19.63 -2.03 5.61
N PHE A 81 19.38 -0.84 5.06
CA PHE A 81 20.22 0.36 5.28
C PHE A 81 19.98 1.08 6.61
N LEU A 82 18.91 0.74 7.35
CA LEU A 82 18.62 1.30 8.68
C LEU A 82 19.24 0.47 9.83
N ILE A 83 19.61 -0.80 9.57
CA ILE A 83 20.03 -1.76 10.60
C ILE A 83 21.54 -2.12 10.49
N SER A 84 22.13 -2.04 9.30
CA SER A 84 23.53 -2.43 9.08
C SER A 84 24.52 -1.28 9.34
N TRP A 85 25.50 -1.47 10.22
CA TRP A 85 26.62 -0.54 10.46
C TRP A 85 27.94 -1.19 10.03
N HIS A 86 28.67 -0.56 9.10
CA HIS A 86 29.88 -1.14 8.50
C HIS A 86 31.18 -0.52 9.04
N ARG A 87 32.19 -1.39 9.14
CA ARG A 87 33.53 -1.14 9.69
C ARG A 87 34.51 -1.20 8.50
N ASP A 88 35.15 -0.07 8.22
CA ASP A 88 36.22 0.23 7.23
C ASP A 88 35.81 0.75 5.83
N LYS A 89 36.73 1.52 5.20
CA LYS A 89 36.52 2.68 4.29
C LYS A 89 36.04 2.34 2.86
N PRO A 90 34.72 2.37 2.61
CA PRO A 90 34.02 3.32 1.75
C PRO A 90 33.25 4.31 2.66
N VAL A 91 33.11 5.57 2.24
CA VAL A 91 32.50 6.59 3.12
C VAL A 91 30.99 6.36 3.17
N ALA A 92 30.49 5.98 4.34
CA ALA A 92 29.06 5.83 4.57
C ALA A 92 28.33 7.16 4.39
N LEU A 93 27.06 7.10 3.99
CA LEU A 93 26.16 8.24 4.06
C LEU A 93 26.20 8.82 5.47
N SER A 94 26.36 10.14 5.58
CA SER A 94 26.28 10.80 6.88
C SER A 94 24.93 10.50 7.54
N ILE A 95 24.85 10.62 8.86
CA ILE A 95 23.63 10.34 9.64
C ILE A 95 22.43 11.12 9.08
N VAL A 96 22.63 12.37 8.66
CA VAL A 96 21.58 13.20 8.06
C VAL A 96 21.19 12.67 6.67
N GLN A 97 22.16 12.31 5.83
CA GLN A 97 21.86 11.79 4.51
C GLN A 97 21.18 10.41 4.55
N ALA A 98 21.61 9.50 5.44
CA ALA A 98 20.96 8.19 5.60
C ALA A 98 19.49 8.33 6.07
N ARG A 99 19.23 9.26 7.00
CA ARG A 99 17.85 9.58 7.43
C ARG A 99 17.01 10.17 6.31
N LEU A 100 17.59 11.07 5.50
CA LEU A 100 16.90 11.66 4.35
C LEU A 100 16.60 10.62 3.26
N VAL A 101 17.58 9.77 2.92
CA VAL A 101 17.41 8.69 1.94
C VAL A 101 16.36 7.69 2.42
N GLY A 102 16.39 7.31 3.71
CA GLY A 102 15.36 6.46 4.32
C GLY A 102 13.97 7.08 4.28
N LEU A 103 13.85 8.38 4.60
CA LEU A 103 12.57 9.11 4.54
C LEU A 103 12.04 9.20 3.10
N ALA A 104 12.92 9.42 2.12
CA ALA A 104 12.54 9.48 0.71
C ALA A 104 11.98 8.14 0.23
N HIS A 105 12.70 7.03 0.48
CA HIS A 105 12.24 5.69 0.13
C HIS A 105 10.94 5.32 0.84
N PHE A 106 10.83 5.63 2.12
CA PHE A 106 9.60 5.39 2.89
C PHE A 106 8.42 6.17 2.31
N SER A 107 8.60 7.45 1.98
CA SER A 107 7.53 8.33 1.47
C SER A 107 7.09 7.94 0.06
N VAL A 108 8.05 7.74 -0.84
CA VAL A 108 7.81 7.31 -2.23
C VAL A 108 7.11 5.96 -2.23
N GLY A 109 7.65 5.00 -1.48
CA GLY A 109 7.03 3.70 -1.32
C GLY A 109 5.59 3.88 -0.83
N TYR A 110 5.40 4.57 0.28
CA TYR A 110 4.09 4.81 0.88
C TYR A 110 3.02 5.29 -0.13
N ILE A 111 3.35 6.26 -0.99
CA ILE A 111 2.42 6.80 -1.99
C ILE A 111 2.09 5.75 -3.05
N PHE A 112 3.09 5.08 -3.61
CA PHE A 112 2.88 4.15 -4.72
C PHE A 112 2.10 2.89 -4.35
N THR A 113 2.25 2.32 -3.14
CA THR A 113 1.38 1.20 -2.73
C THR A 113 -0.07 1.63 -2.62
N TYR A 114 -0.31 2.81 -2.03
CA TYR A 114 -1.68 3.24 -1.84
C TYR A 114 -2.34 3.57 -3.18
N ALA A 115 -1.61 4.20 -4.11
CA ALA A 115 -2.08 4.45 -5.46
C ALA A 115 -2.42 3.15 -6.21
N ALA A 116 -1.52 2.15 -6.19
CA ALA A 116 -1.76 0.87 -6.84
C ALA A 116 -2.99 0.15 -6.28
N PHE A 117 -3.11 0.12 -4.94
CA PHE A 117 -4.26 -0.47 -4.27
C PHE A 117 -5.57 0.25 -4.62
N LEU A 118 -5.59 1.58 -4.53
CA LEU A 118 -6.79 2.38 -4.77
C LEU A 118 -7.29 2.22 -6.20
N ILE A 119 -6.39 2.33 -7.18
CA ILE A 119 -6.76 2.23 -8.59
C ILE A 119 -7.25 0.82 -8.92
N ALA A 120 -6.47 -0.22 -8.60
CA ALA A 120 -6.83 -1.58 -8.97
C ALA A 120 -8.09 -2.10 -8.28
N SER A 121 -8.32 -1.72 -7.02
CA SER A 121 -9.53 -2.14 -6.28
C SER A 121 -10.79 -1.39 -6.72
N THR A 122 -10.68 -0.15 -7.21
CA THR A 122 -11.82 0.58 -7.80
C THR A 122 -12.08 0.10 -9.22
N SER A 123 -11.06 0.12 -10.09
CA SER A 123 -11.23 -0.21 -11.50
C SER A 123 -11.56 -1.68 -11.72
N GLY A 124 -11.11 -2.58 -10.84
CA GLY A 124 -11.49 -4.00 -10.91
C GLY A 124 -12.94 -4.28 -10.51
N LYS A 125 -13.64 -3.33 -9.88
CA LYS A 125 -15.03 -3.47 -9.43
C LYS A 125 -16.03 -2.66 -10.27
N PHE A 126 -15.60 -1.53 -10.81
CA PHE A 126 -16.47 -0.56 -11.49
C PHE A 126 -15.99 -0.16 -12.90
N GLY A 127 -14.88 -0.73 -13.38
CA GLY A 127 -14.29 -0.45 -14.68
C GLY A 127 -14.72 -1.42 -15.78
#